data_AF-A0A516V2B2-F1
#
_entry.id   AF-A0A516V2B2-F1
#
_cell.length_a   1.000
_cell.length_b   1.000
_cell.length_c   1.000
_cell.angle_alpha   90.00
_cell.angle_beta   90.00
_cell.angle_gamma   90.00
#
_symmetry.space_group_name_H-M   'P 1'
#
loop_
_entity.id
_entity.type
_entity.pdbx_description
1 polymer ?
#
loop_
_entity_poly.entity_id
_entity_poly.type
_entity_poly.pdbx_seq_one_letter_code
_entity_poly.pdbx_strand_id
1 'polypeptide(L)'
;MARVALGIVFVASVLLATGCGERPAPRASVQAGPANASSQARIRALENTPQAREWLGQQRFERDARDFVRDASKLPAGERERRAQALETQIEAREQSGELSAGETVLLRAALIEAGSGSEEEQKARLAALAERYRADAARREAAFVAQQNADPRMQRYKAREKAVVAEVMAMTTIPGGLTRDEYLRERLQRERELAFDGH
;
A
#
# COMPACT_ATOMS: atom_id res chain seq x y z
N MET A 1 -25.63 -1.62 17.85
CA MET A 1 -26.24 -1.22 16.57
C MET A 1 -25.43 -0.10 15.96
N ALA A 2 -24.81 -0.33 14.81
CA ALA A 2 -24.43 0.67 13.79
C ALA A 2 -23.64 -0.08 12.70
N ARG A 3 -24.29 -0.34 11.56
CA ARG A 3 -23.64 -0.85 10.35
C ARG A 3 -23.44 0.33 9.43
N VAL A 4 -22.19 0.65 9.08
CA VAL A 4 -21.89 1.62 8.01
C VAL A 4 -21.47 0.83 6.79
N ALA A 5 -22.38 0.80 5.81
CA ALA A 5 -22.15 0.30 4.46
C ALA A 5 -21.72 1.47 3.57
N LEU A 6 -20.64 1.30 2.83
CA LEU A 6 -20.22 2.17 1.72
C LEU A 6 -19.89 1.20 0.58
N GLY A 7 -20.62 1.10 -0.53
CA GLY A 7 -21.41 2.09 -1.24
C GLY A 7 -20.77 2.28 -2.62
N ILE A 8 -20.77 1.22 -3.44
CA ILE A 8 -20.25 1.20 -4.82
C ILE A 8 -21.12 2.11 -5.69
N VAL A 9 -20.50 3.06 -6.40
CA VAL A 9 -21.18 3.90 -7.39
C VAL A 9 -21.07 3.22 -8.77
N PHE A 10 -22.19 2.67 -9.25
CA PHE A 10 -22.41 2.33 -10.65
C PHE A 10 -23.05 3.53 -11.33
N VAL A 11 -22.42 4.07 -12.38
CA VAL A 11 -23.06 5.04 -13.27
C VAL A 11 -23.75 4.27 -14.39
N ALA A 12 -25.08 4.20 -14.32
CA ALA A 12 -25.95 3.77 -15.40
C ALA A 12 -26.41 5.00 -16.19
N SER A 13 -26.24 4.96 -17.52
CA SER A 13 -26.86 5.93 -18.43
C SER A 13 -27.86 5.19 -19.31
N VAL A 14 -29.12 5.59 -19.21
CA VAL A 14 -30.29 5.05 -19.90
C VAL A 14 -30.75 6.04 -21.00
N LEU A 15 -30.91 5.47 -22.20
CA LEU A 15 -31.88 5.71 -23.30
C LEU A 15 -32.65 7.04 -23.49
N LEU A 16 -32.88 7.35 -24.77
CA LEU A 16 -34.19 7.60 -25.43
C LEU A 16 -34.01 7.28 -26.95
N ALA A 17 -34.64 6.24 -27.53
CA ALA A 17 -35.97 6.18 -28.20
C ALA A 17 -36.14 7.24 -29.31
N THR A 18 -36.54 6.99 -30.58
CA THR A 18 -37.55 6.12 -31.23
C THR A 18 -37.17 5.98 -32.73
N GLY A 19 -37.31 4.87 -33.47
CA GLY A 19 -38.52 4.19 -33.93
C GLY A 19 -38.57 4.18 -35.48
N CYS A 20 -38.72 3.00 -36.12
CA CYS A 20 -39.34 2.73 -37.44
C CYS A 20 -38.86 1.40 -38.08
N GLY A 21 -39.81 0.51 -38.41
CA GLY A 21 -39.79 -0.29 -39.64
C GLY A 21 -39.14 -1.68 -39.61
N GLU A 22 -39.99 -2.72 -39.67
CA GLU A 22 -39.64 -4.11 -39.98
C GLU A 22 -38.96 -4.30 -41.36
N ARG A 23 -37.87 -5.09 -41.38
CA ARG A 23 -37.53 -6.03 -42.47
C ARG A 23 -36.74 -7.21 -41.89
N PRO A 24 -37.12 -8.49 -42.13
CA PRO A 24 -36.27 -9.61 -41.77
C PRO A 24 -35.14 -9.73 -42.82
N ALA A 25 -33.95 -9.27 -42.48
CA ALA A 25 -32.73 -9.57 -43.23
C ALA A 25 -32.24 -10.99 -42.85
N PRO A 26 -31.65 -11.74 -43.79
CA PRO A 26 -31.34 -13.15 -43.60
C PRO A 26 -30.33 -13.33 -42.47
N ARG A 27 -30.45 -14.45 -41.74
CA ARG A 27 -29.41 -14.94 -40.83
C ARG A 27 -28.12 -15.10 -41.64
N ALA A 28 -27.30 -14.07 -41.66
CA ALA A 28 -25.88 -14.22 -41.91
C ALA A 28 -25.35 -15.08 -40.76
N SER A 29 -25.09 -16.35 -41.07
CA SER A 29 -24.17 -17.16 -40.30
C SER A 29 -22.93 -16.31 -40.07
N VAL A 30 -22.72 -15.87 -38.83
CA VAL A 30 -21.44 -15.31 -38.41
C VAL A 30 -20.45 -16.47 -38.50
N GLN A 31 -19.91 -16.69 -39.69
CA GLN A 31 -18.69 -17.44 -39.86
C GLN A 31 -17.65 -16.73 -39.00
N ALA A 32 -17.27 -17.38 -37.90
CA ALA A 32 -16.11 -17.03 -37.11
C ALA A 32 -14.88 -17.17 -38.01
N GLY A 33 -14.64 -16.16 -38.83
CA GLY A 33 -13.54 -16.12 -39.78
C GLY A 33 -12.19 -15.95 -39.07
N PRO A 34 -11.08 -16.11 -39.82
CA PRO A 34 -9.71 -16.03 -39.31
C PRO A 34 -9.36 -14.70 -38.62
N ALA A 35 -10.14 -13.63 -38.85
CA ALA A 35 -9.99 -12.34 -38.18
C ALA A 35 -10.32 -12.38 -36.66
N ASN A 36 -11.22 -13.26 -36.22
CA ASN A 36 -11.51 -13.46 -34.79
C ASN A 36 -10.39 -14.26 -34.12
N ALA A 37 -9.84 -15.25 -34.81
CA ALA A 37 -8.69 -16.02 -34.32
C ALA A 37 -7.43 -15.16 -34.19
N SER A 38 -7.16 -14.26 -35.15
CA SER A 38 -6.02 -13.34 -35.08
C SER A 38 -6.18 -12.26 -34.00
N SER A 39 -7.41 -11.79 -33.76
CA SER A 39 -7.71 -10.85 -32.67
C SER A 39 -7.56 -11.50 -31.30
N GLN A 40 -8.03 -12.74 -31.11
CA GLN A 40 -7.80 -13.50 -29.88
C GLN A 40 -6.33 -13.81 -29.63
N ALA A 41 -5.57 -14.16 -30.68
CA ALA A 41 -4.13 -14.36 -30.56
C ALA A 41 -3.40 -13.08 -30.12
N ARG A 42 -3.81 -11.92 -30.64
CA ARG A 42 -3.25 -10.62 -30.24
C ARG A 42 -3.60 -10.25 -28.80
N ILE A 43 -4.83 -10.51 -28.34
CA ILE A 43 -5.22 -10.29 -26.93
C ILE A 43 -4.41 -11.19 -26.00
N ARG A 44 -4.28 -12.49 -26.30
CA ARG A 44 -3.45 -13.41 -25.52
C ARG A 44 -1.98 -12.97 -25.49
N ALA A 45 -1.45 -12.41 -26.58
CA ALA A 45 -0.09 -11.88 -26.60
C ALA A 45 0.07 -10.68 -25.66
N LEU A 46 -0.92 -9.79 -25.58
CA LEU A 46 -0.93 -8.64 -24.65
C LEU A 46 -1.04 -9.09 -23.19
N GLU A 47 -1.88 -10.08 -22.88
CA GLU A 47 -2.02 -10.66 -21.53
C GLU A 47 -0.73 -11.34 -21.04
N ASN A 48 0.12 -11.80 -21.96
CA ASN A 48 1.41 -12.43 -21.65
C ASN A 48 2.57 -11.43 -21.47
N THR A 49 2.31 -10.13 -21.62
CA THR A 49 3.31 -9.12 -21.26
C THR A 49 3.56 -9.13 -19.74
N PRO A 50 4.79 -8.82 -19.27
CA PRO A 50 5.07 -8.74 -17.84
C PRO A 50 4.09 -7.83 -17.08
N GLN A 51 3.82 -6.65 -17.63
CA GLN A 51 2.93 -5.64 -17.05
C GLN A 51 1.49 -6.15 -16.92
N ALA A 52 0.97 -6.84 -17.95
CA ALA A 52 -0.37 -7.43 -17.87
C ALA A 52 -0.43 -8.55 -16.83
N ARG A 53 0.62 -9.37 -16.69
CA ARG A 53 0.67 -10.43 -15.67
C ARG A 53 0.72 -9.88 -14.25
N GLU A 54 1.49 -8.82 -14.02
CA GLU A 54 1.54 -8.11 -12.73
C GLU A 54 0.17 -7.54 -12.38
N TRP A 55 -0.46 -6.79 -13.30
CA TRP A 55 -1.78 -6.23 -13.08
C TRP A 55 -2.85 -7.31 -12.82
N LEU A 56 -2.89 -8.36 -13.65
CA LEU A 56 -3.80 -9.49 -13.44
C LEU A 56 -3.51 -10.22 -12.11
N GLY A 57 -2.24 -10.32 -11.72
CA GLY A 57 -1.81 -10.87 -10.45
C GLY A 57 -2.36 -10.06 -9.29
N GLN A 58 -2.24 -8.73 -9.34
CA GLN A 58 -2.78 -7.81 -8.35
C GLN A 58 -4.31 -7.95 -8.23
N GLN A 59 -5.02 -7.93 -9.35
CA GLN A 59 -6.48 -8.07 -9.36
C GLN A 59 -6.95 -9.41 -8.77
N ARG A 60 -6.24 -10.50 -9.06
CA ARG A 60 -6.54 -11.81 -8.46
C ARG A 60 -6.34 -11.79 -6.94
N PHE A 61 -5.20 -11.28 -6.48
CA PHE A 61 -4.90 -11.20 -5.05
C PHE A 61 -5.93 -10.37 -4.28
N GLU A 62 -6.27 -9.18 -4.77
CA GLU A 62 -7.25 -8.31 -4.12
C GLU A 62 -8.64 -8.97 -4.03
N ARG A 63 -9.07 -9.62 -5.11
CA ARG A 63 -10.32 -10.36 -5.13
C ARG A 63 -10.27 -11.52 -4.13
N ASP A 64 -9.22 -12.33 -4.16
CA ASP A 64 -9.09 -13.53 -3.34
C ASP A 64 -9.03 -13.17 -1.85
N ALA A 65 -8.32 -12.10 -1.49
CA ALA A 65 -8.27 -11.58 -0.13
C ALA A 65 -9.65 -11.07 0.33
N ARG A 66 -10.33 -10.27 -0.50
CA ARG A 66 -11.67 -9.75 -0.20
C ARG A 66 -12.70 -10.88 -0.04
N ASP A 67 -12.69 -11.83 -0.96
CA ASP A 67 -13.61 -12.97 -0.96
C ASP A 67 -13.36 -13.87 0.26
N PHE A 68 -12.09 -14.09 0.63
CA PHE A 68 -11.76 -14.84 1.84
C PHE A 68 -12.31 -14.15 3.09
N VAL A 69 -11.99 -12.88 3.32
CA VAL A 69 -12.48 -12.16 4.51
C VAL A 69 -14.02 -12.13 4.56
N ARG A 70 -14.69 -11.98 3.42
CA ARG A 70 -16.16 -12.00 3.33
C ARG A 70 -16.76 -13.36 3.66
N ASP A 71 -16.21 -14.43 3.11
CA ASP A 71 -16.86 -15.75 3.09
C ASP A 71 -16.21 -16.79 3.99
N ALA A 72 -15.12 -16.49 4.69
CA ALA A 72 -14.37 -17.45 5.49
C ALA A 72 -15.24 -18.21 6.50
N SER A 73 -16.19 -17.52 7.16
CA SER A 73 -17.12 -18.13 8.12
C SER A 73 -18.00 -19.22 7.50
N LYS A 74 -18.25 -19.16 6.19
CA LYS A 74 -19.03 -20.14 5.41
C LYS A 74 -18.17 -21.31 4.92
N LEU A 75 -16.84 -21.20 5.00
CA LEU A 75 -15.92 -22.24 4.58
C LEU A 75 -15.71 -23.28 5.70
N PRO A 76 -15.58 -24.57 5.35
CA PRO A 76 -15.08 -25.59 6.28
C PRO A 76 -13.71 -25.21 6.84
N ALA A 77 -13.43 -25.57 8.09
CA ALA A 77 -12.20 -25.17 8.79
C ALA A 77 -10.91 -25.49 8.00
N GLY A 78 -10.80 -26.70 7.43
CA GLY A 78 -9.63 -27.08 6.63
C GLY A 78 -9.49 -26.32 5.30
N GLU A 79 -10.59 -25.88 4.69
CA GLU A 79 -10.55 -25.02 3.50
C GLU A 79 -10.13 -23.60 3.87
N ARG A 80 -10.68 -23.09 4.98
CA ARG A 80 -10.37 -21.77 5.51
C ARG A 80 -8.88 -21.64 5.83
N GLU A 81 -8.32 -22.61 6.53
CA GLU A 81 -6.91 -22.64 6.89
C GLU A 81 -6.01 -22.67 5.64
N ARG A 82 -6.33 -23.53 4.66
CA ARG A 82 -5.58 -23.61 3.41
C ARG A 82 -5.58 -22.30 2.63
N ARG A 83 -6.73 -21.61 2.58
CA ARG A 83 -6.84 -20.31 1.91
C ARG A 83 -6.12 -19.20 2.67
N ALA A 84 -6.21 -19.19 4.00
CA ALA A 84 -5.46 -18.25 4.83
C ALA A 84 -3.96 -18.39 4.58
N GLN A 85 -3.43 -19.61 4.56
CA GLN A 85 -2.02 -19.89 4.29
C GLN A 85 -1.60 -19.45 2.87
N ALA A 86 -2.43 -19.75 1.86
CA ALA A 86 -2.16 -19.31 0.48
C ALA A 86 -2.14 -17.78 0.33
N LEU A 87 -2.99 -17.07 1.08
CA LEU A 87 -2.97 -15.60 1.12
C LEU A 87 -1.77 -15.08 1.91
N GLU A 88 -1.38 -15.73 2.99
CA GLU A 88 -0.19 -15.36 3.77
C GLU A 88 1.09 -15.43 2.92
N THR A 89 1.29 -16.51 2.15
CA THR A 89 2.43 -16.62 1.22
C THR A 89 2.44 -15.50 0.18
N GLN A 90 1.26 -15.13 -0.33
CA GLN A 90 1.15 -14.03 -1.30
C GLN A 90 1.44 -12.66 -0.67
N ILE A 91 0.95 -12.43 0.55
CA ILE A 91 1.22 -11.21 1.31
C ILE A 91 2.73 -11.07 1.54
N GLU A 92 3.39 -12.15 1.96
CA GLU A 92 4.84 -12.14 2.18
C GLU A 92 5.63 -11.81 0.91
N ALA A 93 5.31 -12.47 -0.21
CA ALA A 93 5.98 -12.21 -1.48
C ALA A 93 5.82 -10.75 -1.94
N ARG A 94 4.64 -10.15 -1.73
CA ARG A 94 4.33 -8.77 -2.12
C ARG A 94 4.92 -7.73 -1.16
N GLU A 95 5.01 -8.04 0.13
CA GLU A 95 5.75 -7.22 1.09
C GLU A 95 7.24 -7.18 0.71
N GLN A 96 7.81 -8.32 0.32
CA GLN A 96 9.21 -8.43 -0.10
C GLN A 96 9.50 -7.71 -1.44
N SER A 97 8.56 -7.72 -2.39
CA SER A 97 8.71 -6.99 -3.66
C SER A 97 8.43 -5.48 -3.54
N GLY A 98 7.93 -5.01 -2.39
CA GLY A 98 7.54 -3.62 -2.18
C GLY A 98 6.18 -3.24 -2.80
N GLU A 99 5.43 -4.22 -3.29
CA GLU A 99 4.05 -4.03 -3.78
C GLU A 99 3.06 -3.77 -2.64
N LEU A 100 3.36 -4.27 -1.43
CA LEU A 100 2.62 -3.95 -0.22
C LEU A 100 3.51 -3.17 0.74
N SER A 101 2.99 -2.06 1.27
CA SER A 101 3.63 -1.38 2.39
C SER A 101 3.53 -2.22 3.67
N ALA A 102 4.45 -2.01 4.60
CA ALA A 102 4.41 -2.68 5.90
C ALA A 102 3.07 -2.47 6.65
N GLY A 103 2.46 -1.30 6.51
CA GLY A 103 1.16 -0.99 7.11
C GLY A 103 0.02 -1.81 6.52
N GLU A 104 -0.05 -1.91 5.18
CA GLU A 104 -1.05 -2.73 4.49
C GLU A 104 -0.88 -4.21 4.83
N THR A 105 0.35 -4.70 4.87
CA THR A 105 0.65 -6.09 5.23
C THR A 105 0.16 -6.43 6.63
N VAL A 106 0.35 -5.55 7.62
CA VAL A 106 -0.18 -5.77 8.99
C VAL A 106 -1.70 -5.90 8.98
N LEU A 107 -2.39 -5.00 8.27
CA LEU A 107 -3.86 -5.01 8.20
C LEU A 107 -4.39 -6.27 7.53
N LEU A 108 -3.77 -6.70 6.43
CA LEU A 108 -4.14 -7.92 5.73
C LEU A 108 -3.91 -9.16 6.61
N ARG A 109 -2.75 -9.27 7.26
CA ARG A 109 -2.44 -10.36 8.19
C ARG A 109 -3.42 -10.41 9.37
N ALA A 110 -3.79 -9.26 9.92
CA ALA A 110 -4.79 -9.18 10.98
C ALA A 110 -6.16 -9.68 10.48
N ALA A 111 -6.58 -9.24 9.29
CA ALA A 111 -7.83 -9.72 8.68
C ALA A 111 -7.81 -11.23 8.40
N LEU A 112 -6.68 -11.80 7.99
CA LEU A 112 -6.53 -13.25 7.83
C LEU A 112 -6.68 -14.01 9.16
N ILE A 113 -6.10 -13.47 10.24
CA ILE A 113 -6.21 -14.08 11.58
C ILE A 113 -7.66 -14.06 12.06
N GLU A 114 -8.34 -12.91 11.96
CA GLU A 114 -9.74 -12.75 12.38
C GLU A 114 -10.69 -13.62 11.54
N ALA A 115 -10.45 -13.69 10.23
CA ALA A 115 -11.22 -14.53 9.32
C ALA A 115 -10.83 -16.01 9.38
N GLY A 116 -9.75 -16.38 10.07
CA GLY A 116 -9.16 -17.71 10.10
C GLY A 116 -9.97 -18.76 10.86
N SER A 117 -9.39 -19.95 11.00
CA SER A 117 -9.92 -20.99 11.87
C SER A 117 -9.26 -20.89 13.26
N GLY A 118 -10.06 -21.01 14.33
CA GLY A 118 -9.57 -20.92 15.70
C GLY A 118 -10.61 -20.33 16.65
N SER A 119 -10.34 -20.42 17.95
CA SER A 119 -11.14 -19.73 18.97
C SER A 119 -10.82 -18.23 18.99
N GLU A 120 -11.70 -17.42 19.57
CA GLU A 120 -11.46 -15.99 19.74
C GLU A 120 -10.17 -15.73 20.57
N GLU A 121 -9.88 -16.58 21.54
CA GLU A 121 -8.66 -16.50 22.36
C GLU A 121 -7.40 -16.77 21.53
N GLU A 122 -7.42 -17.79 20.67
CA GLU A 122 -6.32 -18.09 19.74
C GLU A 122 -6.10 -16.94 18.75
N GLN A 123 -7.18 -16.36 18.23
CA GLN A 123 -7.09 -15.21 17.33
C GLN A 123 -6.47 -13.99 18.02
N LYS A 124 -6.91 -13.66 19.24
CA LYS A 124 -6.31 -12.57 20.04
C LYS A 124 -4.84 -12.81 20.32
N ALA A 125 -4.44 -14.04 20.66
CA ALA A 125 -3.04 -14.39 20.88
C ALA A 125 -2.20 -14.21 19.60
N ARG A 126 -2.70 -14.64 18.44
CA ARG A 126 -2.05 -14.45 17.14
C ARG A 126 -1.93 -12.97 16.75
N LEU A 127 -2.98 -12.16 16.99
CA LEU A 127 -2.94 -10.71 16.76
C LEU A 127 -1.92 -10.00 17.66
N ALA A 128 -1.84 -10.39 18.94
CA ALA A 128 -0.85 -9.85 19.86
C ALA A 128 0.58 -10.20 19.42
N ALA A 129 0.81 -11.45 19.00
CA ALA A 129 2.11 -11.89 18.47
C ALA A 129 2.48 -11.15 17.17
N LEU A 130 1.51 -10.90 16.29
CA LEU A 130 1.70 -10.10 15.08
C LEU A 130 2.15 -8.68 15.43
N ALA A 131 1.46 -8.02 16.37
CA ALA A 131 1.80 -6.67 16.80
C ALA A 131 3.21 -6.61 17.44
N GLU A 132 3.56 -7.60 18.26
CA GLU A 132 4.90 -7.69 18.87
C GLU A 132 6.00 -7.82 17.82
N ARG A 133 5.80 -8.71 16.84
CA ARG A 133 6.76 -8.91 15.73
C ARG A 133 7.04 -7.60 15.01
N TYR A 134 5.98 -6.88 14.61
CA TYR A 134 6.15 -5.62 13.89
C TYR A 134 6.78 -4.51 14.75
N ARG A 135 6.48 -4.47 16.06
CA ARG A 135 7.15 -3.55 16.98
C ARG A 135 8.63 -3.86 17.10
N ALA A 136 9.01 -5.12 17.26
CA ALA A 136 10.40 -5.55 17.29
C ALA A 136 11.13 -5.23 15.98
N ASP A 137 10.50 -5.45 14.84
CA ASP A 137 11.08 -5.17 13.53
C ASP A 137 11.29 -3.67 13.29
N ALA A 138 10.30 -2.85 13.69
CA ALA A 138 10.42 -1.40 13.64
C ALA A 138 11.56 -0.90 14.55
N ALA A 139 11.65 -1.42 15.77
CA ALA A 139 12.72 -1.06 16.71
C ALA A 139 14.12 -1.44 16.16
N ARG A 140 14.25 -2.59 15.49
CA ARG A 140 15.52 -2.98 14.84
C ARG A 140 15.89 -2.04 13.69
N ARG A 141 14.93 -1.67 12.84
CA ARG A 141 15.18 -0.72 11.75
C ARG A 141 15.56 0.67 12.27
N GLU A 142 14.87 1.15 13.30
CA GLU A 142 15.19 2.42 13.95
C GLU A 142 16.61 2.39 14.55
N ALA A 143 16.95 1.34 15.30
CA ALA A 143 18.28 1.18 15.87
C ALA A 143 19.38 1.16 14.79
N ALA A 144 19.16 0.46 13.68
CA ALA A 144 20.08 0.43 12.54
C ALA A 144 20.24 1.81 11.90
N PHE A 145 19.13 2.53 11.69
CA PHE A 145 19.14 3.88 11.14
C PHE A 145 19.87 4.89 12.05
N VAL A 146 19.61 4.83 13.37
CA VAL A 146 20.30 5.65 14.37
C VAL A 146 21.79 5.32 14.41
N ALA A 147 22.16 4.04 14.36
CA ALA A 147 23.56 3.62 14.32
C ALA A 147 24.26 4.17 13.06
N GLN A 148 23.61 4.10 11.90
CA GLN A 148 24.13 4.66 10.65
C GLN A 148 24.31 6.18 10.75
N GLN A 149 23.31 6.91 11.25
CA GLN A 149 23.42 8.36 11.45
C GLN A 149 24.54 8.74 12.42
N ASN A 150 24.74 7.95 13.48
CA ASN A 150 25.80 8.20 14.45
C ASN A 150 27.19 7.89 13.88
N ALA A 151 27.29 6.96 12.92
CA ALA A 151 28.53 6.66 12.24
C ALA A 151 28.90 7.70 11.15
N ASP A 152 27.93 8.48 10.65
CA ASP A 152 28.16 9.48 9.60
C ASP A 152 28.86 10.75 10.15
N PRO A 153 30.12 11.03 9.76
CA PRO A 153 30.85 12.21 10.22
C PRO A 153 30.18 13.54 9.80
N ARG A 154 29.47 13.57 8.67
CA ARG A 154 28.75 14.77 8.19
C ARG A 154 27.57 15.08 9.10
N MET A 155 26.80 14.05 9.47
CA MET A 155 25.72 14.16 10.44
C MET A 155 26.23 14.62 11.82
N GLN A 156 27.38 14.10 12.27
CA GLN A 156 27.97 14.53 13.55
C GLN A 156 28.37 16.01 13.54
N ARG A 157 29.00 16.47 12.45
CA ARG A 157 29.34 17.89 12.27
C ARG A 157 28.09 18.77 12.26
N TYR A 158 27.06 18.36 11.52
CA TYR A 158 25.78 19.06 11.47
C TYR A 158 25.14 19.18 12.87
N LYS A 159 25.05 18.10 13.65
CA LYS A 159 24.50 18.13 15.02
C LYS A 159 25.30 19.04 15.96
N ALA A 160 26.63 19.07 15.83
CA ALA A 160 27.45 20.01 16.60
C ALA A 160 27.15 21.46 16.21
N ARG A 161 26.96 21.72 14.91
CA ARG A 161 26.70 23.06 14.38
C ARG A 161 25.31 23.56 14.72
N GLU A 162 24.30 22.69 14.68
CA GLU A 162 22.92 22.95 15.14
C GLU A 162 22.90 23.39 16.61
N LYS A 163 23.55 22.65 17.51
CA LYS A 163 23.63 23.02 18.93
C LYS A 163 24.25 24.40 19.14
N ALA A 164 25.31 24.70 18.40
CA ALA A 164 25.97 25.99 18.48
C ALA A 164 25.10 27.13 17.93
N VAL A 165 24.38 26.91 16.83
CA VAL A 165 23.40 27.89 16.30
C VAL A 165 22.28 28.15 17.30
N VAL A 166 21.71 27.11 17.92
CA VAL A 166 20.68 27.29 18.96
C VAL A 166 21.22 28.12 20.12
N ALA A 167 22.40 27.80 20.63
CA ALA A 167 23.04 28.55 21.72
C ALA A 167 23.28 30.02 21.33
N GLU A 168 23.78 30.26 20.11
CA GLU A 168 24.02 31.61 19.61
C GLU A 168 22.71 32.41 19.49
N VAL A 169 21.65 31.85 18.90
CA VAL A 169 20.36 32.55 18.74
C VAL A 169 19.70 32.83 20.10
N MET A 170 19.79 31.89 21.05
CA MET A 170 19.22 32.09 22.39
C MET A 170 19.98 33.15 23.19
N ALA A 171 21.28 33.31 22.95
CA ALA A 171 22.10 34.36 23.58
C ALA A 171 21.90 35.75 22.94
N MET A 172 21.21 35.86 21.80
CA MET A 172 20.99 37.15 21.14
C MET A 172 19.98 38.01 21.89
N THR A 173 20.43 39.21 22.27
CA THR A 173 19.59 40.27 22.84
C THR A 173 18.70 40.93 21.79
N THR A 174 19.18 41.04 20.55
CA THR A 174 18.45 41.64 19.42
C THR A 174 18.49 40.68 18.24
N ILE A 175 17.32 40.38 17.66
CA ILE A 175 17.20 39.53 16.48
C ILE A 175 17.21 40.40 15.22
N PRO A 176 18.06 40.09 14.22
CA PRO A 176 18.16 40.90 13.00
C PRO A 176 16.95 40.72 12.09
N GLY A 177 16.73 41.68 11.19
CA GLY A 177 15.72 41.57 10.13
C GLY A 177 14.26 41.72 10.59
N GLY A 178 14.03 42.14 11.85
CA GLY A 178 12.66 42.30 12.38
C GLY A 178 11.94 40.97 12.65
N LEU A 179 12.65 39.85 12.53
CA LEU A 179 12.12 38.51 12.79
C LEU A 179 11.97 38.28 14.29
N THR A 180 11.02 37.42 14.64
CA THR A 180 11.01 36.80 15.97
C THR A 180 12.21 35.86 16.11
N ARG A 181 12.61 35.57 17.35
CA ARG A 181 13.72 34.65 17.63
C ARG A 181 13.51 33.27 17.00
N ASP A 182 12.28 32.76 17.03
CA ASP A 182 11.95 31.43 16.52
C ASP A 182 11.98 31.37 14.99
N GLU A 183 11.51 32.42 14.32
CA GLU A 183 11.62 32.55 12.86
C GLU A 183 13.09 32.60 12.43
N TYR A 184 13.88 33.44 13.10
CA TYR A 184 15.31 33.54 12.83
C TYR A 184 16.06 32.23 13.09
N LEU A 185 15.72 31.52 14.18
CA LEU A 185 16.28 30.20 14.48
C LEU A 185 15.96 29.21 13.36
N ARG A 186 14.71 29.16 12.90
CA ARG A 186 14.28 28.24 11.84
C ARG A 186 15.03 28.50 10.53
N GLU A 187 15.11 29.75 10.09
CA GLU A 187 15.85 30.12 8.87
C GLU A 187 17.33 29.73 8.96
N ARG A 188 17.92 29.92 10.14
CA ARG A 188 19.33 29.66 10.37
C ARG A 188 19.62 28.16 10.41
N LEU A 189 18.78 27.37 11.07
CA LEU A 189 18.88 25.91 11.06
C LEU A 189 18.63 25.32 9.67
N GLN A 190 17.74 25.94 8.88
CA GLN A 190 17.51 25.55 7.49
C GLN A 190 18.76 25.78 6.62
N ARG A 191 19.41 26.95 6.74
CA ARG A 191 20.69 27.20 6.06
C ARG A 191 21.80 26.23 6.44
N GLU A 192 21.95 25.92 7.72
CA GLU A 192 22.94 24.92 8.16
C GLU A 192 22.66 23.52 7.59
N ARG A 193 21.37 23.17 7.41
CA ARG A 193 20.97 21.91 6.78
C ARG A 193 21.35 21.88 5.30
N GLU A 194 21.06 22.96 4.56
CA GLU A 194 21.43 23.10 3.14
C GLU A 194 22.94 23.00 2.95
N LEU A 195 23.72 23.69 3.79
CA LEU A 195 25.19 23.60 3.76
C LEU A 195 25.72 22.19 4.07
N ALA A 196 25.02 21.43 4.91
CA ALA A 196 25.43 20.09 5.29
C ALA A 196 25.06 19.01 4.27
N PHE A 197 23.94 19.15 3.55
CA PHE A 197 23.37 18.05 2.75
C PHE A 197 23.06 18.40 1.28
N ASP A 198 22.79 19.66 0.96
CA ASP A 198 22.36 20.10 -0.38
C ASP A 198 23.44 20.89 -1.13
N GLY A 199 24.53 21.28 -0.45
CA GLY A 199 25.67 21.99 -1.02
C GLY A 199 26.67 21.09 -1.75
N HIS A 200 26.27 20.50 -2.90
CA HIS A 200 27.17 19.98 -3.94
C HIS A 200 26.60 20.24 -5.33
#